data_AF-A0A512MCJ2-F1
#
_entry.id   AF-A0A512MCJ2-F1
#
_cell.length_a   1.000
_cell.length_b   1.000
_cell.length_c   1.000
_cell.angle_alpha   90.00
_cell.angle_beta   90.00
_cell.angle_gamma   90.00
#
_symmetry.space_group_name_H-M   'P 1'
#
loop_
_entity.id
_entity.type
_entity.pdbx_description
1 polymer ?
#
loop_
_entity_poly.entity_id
_entity_poly.type
_entity_poly.pdbx_seq_one_letter_code
_entity_poly.pdbx_strand_id
1 'polypeptide(L)'
;MDGEKMILRPANSSEQSVSPFLGFKAPTSNTTYTPNQFFDVVIPNFSRGVVRIVAYLIRKTLGWCDANGNPQETQIEVTYSELEKKAGVSRDMIRPALDAALSSHLIECVAVGRPKLAHDAGQSSCYQLCWSSLPYTTRSEEFRGFFEGEGNRTDIPNEFFDVIVPQEPLSVIKVVGSVIRHSIGFQTKHGRRRQQVALSYHQIENYARFGSRADLAKAVRTAIEKNYILRMETGVFSYEASERRRAVYAIRWFDNLISQKNELAPERSEKQTSISQISEPVDQSEKRTNIKTKLGNETGNSHAAADSDLHLKLVATGFSGKTATKLMREHSRQDIEEQMAWLPGRSPARSPAGLLLRAIEQRWPAPIKLRAPEVSGTAGWEFARCFYAAYGGNHGEPVNDPSPREAQIAEVFVQRLSKARPGESTPGEWGRFLGQLAREQRNPFPSLTLAIRQLGDAYLMQIEKQRLHEQLSSITERRQQHEEMHREAWLHWLAEQEAETRLTSPGEYARFTAKREEDRAELKADPKPWSRRVLEHFDTDSARLNAFREFSGLPGFWRWDAEFNSQSFNPTS
;
A
#
# COMPACT_ATOMS: atom_id res chain seq x y z
N MET A 1 57.51 -1.07 -50.99
CA MET A 1 57.27 -0.22 -49.81
C MET A 1 55.77 -0.13 -49.68
N ASP A 2 55.22 -1.17 -49.05
CA ASP A 2 53.80 -1.50 -49.10
C ASP A 2 53.07 -0.91 -47.90
N GLY A 3 51.93 -0.29 -48.18
CA GLY A 3 51.03 0.29 -47.20
C GLY A 3 50.30 -0.80 -46.42
N GLU A 4 50.46 -0.76 -45.10
CA GLU A 4 49.85 -1.72 -44.17
C GLU A 4 48.43 -1.28 -43.81
N LYS A 5 47.45 -2.12 -44.18
CA LYS A 5 46.03 -1.93 -43.92
C LYS A 5 45.69 -2.17 -42.44
N MET A 6 44.89 -1.24 -41.92
CA MET A 6 43.95 -1.37 -40.79
C MET A 6 43.42 -2.80 -40.57
N ILE A 7 43.55 -3.28 -39.33
CA ILE A 7 42.57 -4.19 -38.71
C ILE A 7 42.18 -3.60 -37.35
N LEU A 8 41.11 -2.81 -37.36
CA LEU A 8 40.36 -2.47 -36.15
C LEU A 8 39.59 -3.71 -35.71
N ARG A 9 39.94 -4.26 -34.54
CA ARG A 9 39.11 -5.28 -33.87
C ARG A 9 37.88 -4.60 -33.27
N PRO A 10 36.66 -5.07 -33.54
CA PRO A 10 35.47 -4.51 -32.90
C PRO A 10 35.42 -4.90 -31.42
N ALA A 11 34.98 -3.95 -30.61
CA ALA A 11 34.69 -4.11 -29.20
C ALA A 11 33.51 -5.08 -29.02
N ASN A 12 33.77 -6.24 -28.41
CA ASN A 12 32.70 -7.10 -27.87
C ASN A 12 32.35 -6.63 -26.46
N SER A 13 31.66 -5.49 -26.36
CA SER A 13 30.79 -5.22 -25.22
C SER A 13 29.42 -5.75 -25.58
N SER A 14 29.09 -6.95 -25.10
CA SER A 14 27.71 -7.43 -25.09
C SER A 14 26.89 -6.51 -24.19
N GLU A 15 26.33 -5.45 -24.78
CA GLU A 15 25.20 -4.74 -24.20
C GLU A 15 24.07 -5.75 -24.04
N GLN A 16 23.97 -6.34 -22.84
CA GLN A 16 22.75 -6.98 -22.41
C GLN A 16 21.66 -5.92 -22.52
N SER A 17 20.72 -6.11 -23.45
CA SER A 17 19.51 -5.31 -23.54
C SER A 17 18.73 -5.50 -22.24
N VAL A 18 18.98 -4.63 -21.27
CA VAL A 18 18.23 -4.58 -20.02
C VAL A 18 16.79 -4.29 -20.41
N SER A 19 15.91 -5.26 -20.18
CA SER A 19 14.48 -5.07 -20.39
C SER A 19 14.03 -3.83 -19.60
N PRO A 20 13.26 -2.93 -20.22
CA PRO A 20 12.86 -1.69 -19.54
C PRO A 20 12.07 -2.05 -18.29
N PHE A 21 12.35 -1.36 -17.17
CA PHE A 21 11.61 -1.55 -15.93
C PHE A 21 10.14 -1.15 -16.15
N LEU A 22 9.24 -2.12 -16.07
CA LEU A 22 7.82 -1.95 -16.41
C LEU A 22 6.98 -1.39 -15.24
N GLY A 23 7.55 -1.37 -14.03
CA GLY A 23 6.89 -0.93 -12.80
C GLY A 23 7.03 -1.92 -11.66
N PHE A 24 6.72 -1.48 -10.44
CA PHE A 24 6.62 -2.30 -9.25
C PHE A 24 5.38 -3.19 -9.32
N LYS A 25 5.50 -4.45 -8.91
CA LYS A 25 4.33 -5.32 -8.73
C LYS A 25 3.47 -4.80 -7.59
N ALA A 26 2.15 -4.98 -7.67
CA ALA A 26 1.21 -4.50 -6.67
C ALA A 26 1.55 -5.04 -5.25
N PRO A 27 1.21 -4.35 -4.16
CA PRO A 27 1.49 -4.81 -2.79
C PRO A 27 0.81 -6.12 -2.39
N THR A 28 -0.12 -6.62 -3.20
CA THR A 28 -0.71 -7.97 -3.10
C THR A 28 0.26 -9.07 -3.56
N SER A 29 1.38 -8.70 -4.17
CA SER A 29 2.51 -9.57 -4.51
C SER A 29 3.55 -9.58 -3.37
N ASN A 30 4.49 -10.53 -3.44
CA ASN A 30 5.58 -10.68 -2.46
C ASN A 30 6.30 -9.32 -2.19
N THR A 31 6.34 -8.90 -0.93
CA THR A 31 6.94 -7.64 -0.45
C THR A 31 7.90 -7.92 0.71
N THR A 32 8.82 -6.97 0.98
CA THR A 32 9.78 -7.06 2.09
C THR A 32 9.35 -6.14 3.23
N TYR A 33 9.13 -6.69 4.44
CA TYR A 33 8.67 -5.94 5.61
C TYR A 33 9.80 -5.11 6.23
N THR A 34 10.07 -3.94 5.63
CA THR A 34 11.30 -3.17 5.79
C THR A 34 11.22 -2.19 6.97
N PRO A 35 12.25 -2.09 7.84
CA PRO A 35 12.36 -1.05 8.86
C PRO A 35 12.33 0.35 8.25
N ASN A 36 11.49 1.23 8.78
CA ASN A 36 11.40 2.62 8.29
C ASN A 36 12.74 3.36 8.43
N GLN A 37 13.57 2.98 9.41
CA GLN A 37 14.93 3.50 9.58
C GLN A 37 15.86 3.20 8.40
N PHE A 38 15.56 2.23 7.54
CA PHE A 38 16.29 2.08 6.27
C PHE A 38 16.13 3.33 5.39
N PHE A 39 14.92 3.90 5.33
CA PHE A 39 14.63 5.12 4.59
C PHE A 39 14.98 6.39 5.38
N ASP A 40 14.77 6.38 6.69
CA ASP A 40 14.92 7.58 7.53
C ASP A 40 16.39 7.80 7.95
N VAL A 41 17.17 6.73 8.11
CA VAL A 41 18.56 6.77 8.61
C VAL A 41 19.56 6.24 7.59
N VAL A 42 19.33 5.07 6.98
CA VAL A 42 20.38 4.41 6.17
C VAL A 42 20.59 5.10 4.82
N ILE A 43 19.55 5.23 4.01
CA ILE A 43 19.62 5.84 2.67
C ILE A 43 20.16 7.30 2.70
N PRO A 44 19.75 8.18 3.62
CA PRO A 44 20.21 9.57 3.62
C PRO A 44 21.68 9.75 4.02
N ASN A 45 22.18 8.91 4.93
CA ASN A 45 23.42 9.17 5.67
C ASN A 45 24.63 8.34 5.26
N PHE A 46 24.43 7.22 4.57
CA PHE A 46 25.51 6.28 4.28
C PHE A 46 25.87 6.23 2.79
N SER A 47 27.06 5.69 2.51
CA SER A 47 27.56 5.53 1.15
C SER A 47 26.73 4.51 0.36
N ARG A 48 26.82 4.58 -0.98
CA ARG A 48 26.11 3.63 -1.87
C ARG A 48 26.42 2.17 -1.53
N GLY A 49 27.68 1.86 -1.19
CA GLY A 49 28.10 0.52 -0.82
C GLY A 49 27.39 0.03 0.44
N VAL A 50 27.36 0.85 1.49
CA VAL A 50 26.67 0.53 2.75
C VAL A 50 25.18 0.32 2.51
N VAL A 51 24.52 1.24 1.80
CA VAL A 51 23.09 1.14 1.47
C VAL A 51 22.79 -0.17 0.74
N ARG A 52 23.62 -0.56 -0.24
CA ARG A 52 23.47 -1.81 -0.99
C ARG A 52 23.63 -3.06 -0.14
N ILE A 53 24.64 -3.11 0.73
CA ILE A 53 24.86 -4.26 1.64
C ILE A 53 23.69 -4.39 2.61
N VAL A 54 23.28 -3.30 3.25
CA VAL A 54 22.17 -3.33 4.22
C VAL A 54 20.86 -3.68 3.53
N ALA A 55 20.60 -3.14 2.34
CA ALA A 55 19.44 -3.50 1.52
C ALA A 55 19.42 -4.99 1.18
N TYR A 56 20.56 -5.57 0.80
CA TYR A 56 20.67 -7.00 0.50
C TYR A 56 20.35 -7.85 1.73
N LEU A 57 20.91 -7.50 2.89
CA LEU A 57 20.63 -8.22 4.14
C LEU A 57 19.17 -8.06 4.57
N ILE A 58 18.57 -6.88 4.46
CA ILE A 58 17.13 -6.65 4.67
C ILE A 58 16.30 -7.55 3.75
N ARG A 59 16.64 -7.60 2.46
CA ARG A 59 15.90 -8.38 1.47
C ARG A 59 16.01 -9.90 1.71
N LYS A 60 17.17 -10.36 2.16
CA LYS A 60 17.43 -11.76 2.52
C LYS A 60 16.74 -12.16 3.81
N THR A 61 16.80 -11.30 4.82
CA THR A 61 16.23 -11.54 6.15
C THR A 61 14.70 -11.38 6.10
N LEU A 62 14.20 -10.23 5.66
CA LEU A 62 12.79 -9.82 5.82
C LEU A 62 11.92 -10.01 4.55
N GLY A 63 12.51 -10.43 3.44
CA GLY A 63 11.79 -10.65 2.18
C GLY A 63 11.46 -12.12 1.90
N TRP A 64 11.78 -13.00 2.84
CA TRP A 64 11.50 -14.44 2.82
C TRP A 64 10.85 -14.76 4.16
N CYS A 65 9.53 -14.59 4.22
CA CYS A 65 8.78 -14.81 5.45
C CYS A 65 8.33 -16.27 5.56
N ASP A 66 8.40 -16.83 6.76
CA ASP A 66 7.66 -18.04 7.12
C ASP A 66 6.14 -17.76 7.19
N ALA A 67 5.35 -18.78 7.52
CA ALA A 67 3.89 -18.68 7.63
C ALA A 67 3.39 -17.61 8.62
N ASN A 68 4.26 -17.10 9.50
CA ASN A 68 3.95 -16.09 10.51
C ASN A 68 4.44 -14.68 10.11
N GLY A 69 5.02 -14.51 8.92
CA GLY A 69 5.60 -13.23 8.52
C GLY A 69 7.02 -12.99 9.07
N ASN A 70 7.64 -14.00 9.69
CA ASN A 70 8.96 -13.86 10.28
C ASN A 70 10.07 -14.22 9.28
N PRO A 71 11.22 -13.54 9.34
CA PRO A 71 12.42 -13.92 8.60
C PRO A 71 12.78 -15.39 8.73
N GLN A 72 12.89 -16.10 7.60
CA GLN A 72 13.34 -17.50 7.61
C GLN A 72 14.83 -17.64 8.01
N GLU A 73 15.66 -16.63 7.73
CA GLU A 73 17.09 -16.61 8.07
C GLU A 73 17.46 -15.27 8.71
N THR A 74 17.77 -15.26 10.02
CA THR A 74 18.25 -14.06 10.74
C THR A 74 19.74 -13.82 10.55
N GLN A 75 20.49 -14.88 10.24
CA GLN A 75 21.93 -14.90 10.04
C GLN A 75 22.23 -15.28 8.59
N ILE A 76 22.84 -14.35 7.85
CA ILE A 76 23.08 -14.48 6.42
C ILE A 76 24.56 -14.72 6.20
N GLU A 77 24.91 -15.87 5.65
CA GLU A 77 26.23 -16.08 5.08
C GLU A 77 26.38 -15.26 3.80
N VAL A 78 27.46 -14.50 3.71
CA VAL A 78 27.68 -13.60 2.58
C VAL A 78 29.05 -13.84 1.98
N THR A 79 29.06 -14.22 0.70
CA THR A 79 30.28 -14.21 -0.11
C THR A 79 30.49 -12.85 -0.77
N TYR A 80 31.74 -12.48 -1.05
CA TYR A 80 32.01 -11.26 -1.82
C TYR A 80 31.42 -11.35 -3.24
N SER A 81 31.35 -12.55 -3.83
CA SER A 81 30.74 -12.72 -5.15
C SER A 81 29.25 -12.42 -5.13
N GLU A 82 28.54 -12.74 -4.04
CA GLU A 82 27.14 -12.38 -3.89
C GLU A 82 26.94 -10.89 -3.67
N LEU A 83 27.79 -10.22 -2.87
CA LEU A 83 27.70 -8.76 -2.72
C LEU A 83 27.95 -8.04 -4.06
N GLU A 84 28.83 -8.58 -4.89
CA GLU A 84 29.08 -8.04 -6.23
C GLU A 84 27.89 -8.28 -7.18
N LYS A 85 27.45 -9.53 -7.30
CA LYS A 85 26.43 -9.92 -8.29
C LYS A 85 25.00 -9.57 -7.88
N LYS A 86 24.66 -9.69 -6.59
CA LYS A 86 23.28 -9.51 -6.08
C LYS A 86 23.09 -8.15 -5.41
N ALA A 87 24.01 -7.74 -4.54
CA ALA A 87 23.90 -6.41 -3.89
C ALA A 87 24.39 -5.27 -4.79
N GLY A 88 25.13 -5.58 -5.87
CA GLY A 88 25.67 -4.59 -6.81
C GLY A 88 26.84 -3.80 -6.25
N VAL A 89 27.57 -4.29 -5.25
CA VAL A 89 28.71 -3.56 -4.66
C VAL A 89 29.98 -3.91 -5.41
N SER A 90 30.69 -2.93 -5.95
CA SER A 90 31.97 -3.19 -6.62
C SER A 90 32.98 -3.79 -5.64
N ARG A 91 33.83 -4.70 -6.12
CA ARG A 91 34.78 -5.47 -5.31
C ARG A 91 35.56 -4.62 -4.29
N ASP A 92 36.12 -3.50 -4.75
CA ASP A 92 36.96 -2.61 -3.93
C ASP A 92 36.17 -1.86 -2.85
N MET A 93 34.85 -1.72 -3.02
CA MET A 93 33.98 -1.02 -2.08
C MET A 93 33.36 -1.96 -1.02
N ILE A 94 33.46 -3.27 -1.20
CA ILE A 94 32.85 -4.25 -0.28
C ILE A 94 33.42 -4.09 1.12
N ARG A 95 34.75 -4.09 1.27
CA ARG A 95 35.39 -4.05 2.60
C ARG A 95 35.12 -2.72 3.33
N PRO A 96 35.36 -1.54 2.72
CA PRO A 96 35.04 -0.27 3.37
C PRO A 96 33.54 -0.14 3.74
N ALA A 97 32.64 -0.68 2.90
CA ALA A 97 31.21 -0.64 3.20
C ALA A 97 30.81 -1.58 4.35
N LEU A 98 31.39 -2.78 4.44
CA LEU A 98 31.17 -3.68 5.57
C LEU A 98 31.68 -3.06 6.88
N ASP A 99 32.90 -2.53 6.88
CA ASP A 99 33.49 -1.90 8.06
C ASP A 99 32.65 -0.71 8.55
N ALA A 100 32.19 0.14 7.62
CA ALA A 100 31.30 1.26 7.95
C ALA A 100 29.91 0.80 8.45
N ALA A 101 29.37 -0.30 7.90
CA ALA A 101 28.09 -0.85 8.34
C ALA A 101 28.17 -1.45 9.76
N LEU A 102 29.27 -2.13 10.07
CA LEU A 102 29.58 -2.67 11.40
C LEU A 102 29.78 -1.54 12.42
N SER A 103 30.62 -0.55 12.09
CA SER A 103 30.92 0.57 13.01
C SER A 103 29.71 1.44 13.33
N SER A 104 28.69 1.39 12.48
CA SER A 104 27.48 2.22 12.59
C SER A 104 26.28 1.44 13.11
N HIS A 105 26.50 0.22 13.63
CA HIS A 105 25.45 -0.64 14.19
C HIS A 105 24.31 -0.93 13.20
N LEU A 106 24.60 -1.01 11.90
CA LEU A 106 23.62 -1.41 10.89
C LEU A 106 23.53 -2.93 10.79
N ILE A 107 24.68 -3.59 10.97
CA ILE A 107 24.85 -5.03 10.89
C ILE A 107 25.81 -5.49 11.99
N GLU A 108 25.78 -6.78 12.29
CA GLU A 108 26.70 -7.45 13.19
C GLU A 108 27.36 -8.62 12.48
N CYS A 109 28.64 -8.87 12.79
CA CYS A 109 29.35 -10.04 12.31
C CYS A 109 29.21 -11.16 13.34
N VAL A 110 28.45 -12.20 13.00
CA VAL A 110 28.20 -13.35 13.87
C VAL A 110 29.36 -14.35 13.77
N ALA A 111 29.92 -14.51 12.57
CA ALA A 111 31.11 -15.33 12.35
C ALA A 111 32.03 -14.66 11.34
N VAL A 112 33.29 -14.51 11.70
CA VAL A 112 34.32 -13.94 10.83
C VAL A 112 34.73 -14.99 9.80
N GLY A 113 34.67 -14.63 8.52
CA GLY A 113 35.14 -15.50 7.46
C GLY A 113 36.66 -15.60 7.42
N ARG A 114 37.17 -16.71 6.89
CA ARG A 114 38.60 -16.94 6.70
C ARG A 114 38.93 -17.08 5.22
N PRO A 115 40.04 -16.49 4.74
CA PRO A 115 40.43 -16.60 3.34
C PRO A 115 40.73 -18.04 2.95
N LYS A 116 40.57 -18.33 1.66
CA LYS A 116 40.94 -19.62 1.07
C LYS A 116 42.45 -19.81 1.19
N LEU A 117 42.89 -20.91 1.81
CA LEU A 117 44.28 -21.33 1.87
C LEU A 117 44.51 -22.49 0.88
N ALA A 118 45.77 -22.79 0.55
CA ALA A 118 46.06 -23.98 -0.25
C ALA A 118 45.55 -25.23 0.51
N HIS A 119 44.69 -26.03 -0.14
CA HIS A 119 43.99 -27.20 0.41
C HIS A 119 42.78 -26.93 1.32
N ASP A 120 42.24 -25.71 1.33
CA ASP A 120 41.14 -25.34 2.20
C ASP A 120 40.16 -24.40 1.49
N ALA A 121 38.86 -24.67 1.54
CA ALA A 121 37.83 -23.88 0.85
C ALA A 121 37.67 -22.44 1.36
N GLY A 122 38.22 -22.13 2.54
CA GLY A 122 37.95 -20.87 3.25
C GLY A 122 36.54 -20.87 3.85
N GLN A 123 36.16 -19.81 4.56
CA GLN A 123 34.84 -19.69 5.18
C GLN A 123 34.27 -18.30 4.90
N SER A 124 33.01 -18.26 4.48
CA SER A 124 32.27 -17.01 4.33
C SER A 124 32.05 -16.34 5.68
N SER A 125 31.98 -15.01 5.69
CA SER A 125 31.56 -14.30 6.89
C SER A 125 30.04 -14.39 7.03
N CYS A 126 29.56 -14.53 8.25
CA CYS A 126 28.15 -14.52 8.57
C CYS A 126 27.78 -13.19 9.23
N TYR A 127 26.73 -12.55 8.71
CA TYR A 127 26.25 -11.27 9.19
C TYR A 127 24.76 -11.31 9.50
N GLN A 128 24.32 -10.50 10.45
CA GLN A 128 22.90 -10.27 10.74
C GLN A 128 22.60 -8.77 10.81
N LEU A 129 21.32 -8.40 10.68
CA LEU A 129 20.88 -7.04 10.97
C LEU A 129 21.02 -6.77 12.47
N CYS A 130 21.54 -5.60 12.83
CA CYS A 130 21.60 -5.18 14.23
C CYS A 130 20.22 -4.68 14.65
N TRP A 131 19.60 -5.32 15.65
CA TRP A 131 18.31 -4.92 16.21
C TRP A 131 18.48 -4.23 17.56
N SER A 132 17.61 -3.28 17.88
CA SER A 132 17.64 -2.51 19.11
C SER A 132 16.27 -2.40 19.75
N SER A 133 16.23 -2.58 21.07
CA SER A 133 15.08 -2.34 21.94
C SER A 133 14.95 -0.87 22.36
N LEU A 134 15.93 -0.03 22.02
CA LEU A 134 15.88 1.41 22.31
C LEU A 134 14.76 2.10 21.51
N PRO A 135 14.25 3.25 21.97
CA PRO A 135 13.20 3.98 21.25
C PRO A 135 13.55 4.28 19.79
N TYR A 136 12.54 4.26 18.92
CA TYR A 136 12.68 4.60 17.51
C TYR A 136 13.32 5.99 17.33
N THR A 137 14.41 6.05 16.56
CA THR A 137 15.08 7.31 16.21
C THR A 137 15.27 7.42 14.70
N THR A 138 15.14 8.65 14.20
CA THR A 138 15.49 9.03 12.81
C THR A 138 16.85 9.73 12.75
N ARG A 139 17.54 9.90 13.88
CA ARG A 139 18.84 10.56 13.98
C ARG A 139 19.97 9.55 13.84
N SER A 140 20.88 9.79 12.91
CA SER A 140 22.03 8.91 12.67
C SER A 140 22.96 8.80 13.88
N GLU A 141 23.14 9.89 14.65
CA GLU A 141 24.06 9.88 15.81
C GLU A 141 23.57 8.99 16.97
N GLU A 142 22.25 8.86 17.10
CA GLU A 142 21.58 8.09 18.17
C GLU A 142 21.27 6.66 17.74
N PHE A 143 21.47 6.33 16.46
CA PHE A 143 21.15 5.02 15.92
C PHE A 143 22.08 3.95 16.51
N ARG A 144 21.50 2.88 17.07
CA ARG A 144 22.19 1.75 17.72
C ARG A 144 21.64 0.40 17.25
N GLY A 145 21.06 0.37 16.06
CA GLY A 145 20.34 -0.78 15.51
C GLY A 145 18.91 -0.43 15.11
N PHE A 146 18.33 -1.29 14.28
CA PHE A 146 16.94 -1.17 13.82
C PHE A 146 15.97 -1.44 14.98
N PHE A 147 14.93 -0.63 15.09
CA PHE A 147 13.91 -0.78 16.11
C PHE A 147 13.20 -2.13 15.97
N GLU A 148 13.16 -2.88 17.07
CA GLU A 148 12.56 -4.23 17.09
C GLU A 148 11.02 -4.20 17.19
N GLY A 149 10.45 -3.15 17.80
CA GLY A 149 9.03 -3.06 18.10
C GLY A 149 8.10 -2.84 16.90
N GLU A 150 6.81 -3.04 17.12
CA GLU A 150 5.79 -2.98 16.08
C GLU A 150 5.51 -1.55 15.55
N GLY A 151 4.89 -1.47 14.37
CA GLY A 151 4.39 -0.22 13.78
C GLY A 151 5.43 0.63 13.03
N ASN A 152 6.71 0.24 13.04
CA ASN A 152 7.81 1.01 12.44
C ASN A 152 8.46 0.29 11.24
N ARG A 153 7.72 -0.59 10.58
CA ARG A 153 8.11 -1.28 9.35
C ARG A 153 7.03 -1.10 8.29
N THR A 154 7.44 -1.10 7.03
CA THR A 154 6.57 -0.92 5.85
C THR A 154 6.82 -2.06 4.87
N ASP A 155 5.76 -2.63 4.29
CA ASP A 155 5.94 -3.59 3.19
C ASP A 155 6.38 -2.87 1.92
N ILE A 156 7.60 -3.15 1.45
CA ILE A 156 8.19 -2.50 0.29
C ILE A 156 8.22 -3.50 -0.87
N PRO A 157 7.86 -3.10 -2.10
CA PRO A 157 7.98 -3.96 -3.27
C PRO A 157 9.41 -4.51 -3.43
N ASN A 158 9.52 -5.81 -3.68
CA ASN A 158 10.82 -6.50 -3.78
C ASN A 158 11.68 -5.94 -4.90
N GLU A 159 11.09 -5.41 -5.98
CA GLU A 159 11.84 -4.79 -7.08
C GLU A 159 12.66 -3.57 -6.64
N PHE A 160 12.30 -2.90 -5.55
CA PHE A 160 13.14 -1.83 -5.00
C PHE A 160 14.51 -2.38 -4.58
N PHE A 161 14.53 -3.54 -3.92
CA PHE A 161 15.76 -4.21 -3.47
C PHE A 161 16.44 -5.02 -4.57
N ASP A 162 15.66 -5.63 -5.46
CA ASP A 162 16.17 -6.58 -6.46
C ASP A 162 16.65 -5.87 -7.75
N VAL A 163 16.10 -4.68 -8.06
CA VAL A 163 16.42 -3.92 -9.28
C VAL A 163 17.05 -2.57 -8.96
N ILE A 164 16.37 -1.74 -8.18
CA ILE A 164 16.75 -0.32 -8.06
C ILE A 164 18.01 -0.14 -7.21
N VAL A 165 18.06 -0.70 -6.00
CA VAL A 165 19.22 -0.53 -5.11
C VAL A 165 20.52 -1.08 -5.73
N PRO A 166 20.55 -2.27 -6.35
CA PRO A 166 21.78 -2.83 -6.92
C PRO A 166 22.29 -2.10 -8.16
N GLN A 167 21.38 -1.51 -8.96
CA GLN A 167 21.72 -0.99 -10.30
C GLN A 167 21.86 0.54 -10.32
N GLU A 168 21.05 1.27 -9.57
CA GLU A 168 20.96 2.73 -9.68
C GLU A 168 21.99 3.47 -8.81
N PRO A 169 22.38 4.71 -9.19
CA PRO A 169 23.18 5.57 -8.33
C PRO A 169 22.41 5.97 -7.06
N LEU A 170 23.15 6.27 -5.98
CA LEU A 170 22.56 6.62 -4.67
C LEU A 170 21.57 7.78 -4.75
N SER A 171 21.80 8.75 -5.63
CA SER A 171 20.88 9.87 -5.85
C SER A 171 19.50 9.41 -6.36
N VAL A 172 19.44 8.46 -7.29
CA VAL A 172 18.16 7.89 -7.75
C VAL A 172 17.51 7.05 -6.65
N ILE A 173 18.29 6.23 -5.93
CA ILE A 173 17.80 5.45 -4.78
C ILE A 173 17.18 6.37 -3.72
N LYS A 174 17.84 7.50 -3.42
CA LYS A 174 17.35 8.52 -2.49
C LYS A 174 16.00 9.10 -2.91
N VAL A 175 15.83 9.45 -4.19
CA VAL A 175 14.55 9.97 -4.71
C VAL A 175 13.46 8.91 -4.63
N VAL A 176 13.70 7.72 -5.18
CA VAL A 176 12.70 6.64 -5.21
C VAL A 176 12.34 6.23 -3.78
N GLY A 177 13.33 6.05 -2.90
CA GLY A 177 13.13 5.75 -1.49
C GLY A 177 12.34 6.82 -0.74
N SER A 178 12.55 8.11 -1.06
CA SER A 178 11.74 9.20 -0.49
C SER A 178 10.28 9.11 -0.90
N VAL A 179 10.01 8.87 -2.19
CA VAL A 179 8.65 8.72 -2.71
C VAL A 179 7.99 7.49 -2.10
N ILE A 180 8.68 6.35 -2.07
CA ILE A 180 8.23 5.11 -1.42
C ILE A 180 7.86 5.38 0.04
N ARG A 181 8.77 5.96 0.83
CA ARG A 181 8.56 6.19 2.26
C ARG A 181 7.34 7.06 2.55
N HIS A 182 7.09 8.07 1.72
CA HIS A 182 5.99 9.01 1.93
C HIS A 182 4.69 8.64 1.21
N SER A 183 4.73 7.73 0.24
CA SER A 183 3.53 7.13 -0.37
C SER A 183 3.13 5.87 0.40
N ILE A 184 3.87 4.78 0.26
CA ILE A 184 3.49 3.49 0.85
C ILE A 184 3.84 3.36 2.34
N GLY A 185 4.83 4.11 2.83
CA GLY A 185 5.27 4.08 4.24
C GLY A 185 4.36 4.77 5.24
N PHE A 186 3.21 5.28 4.81
CA PHE A 186 2.18 5.81 5.70
C PHE A 186 0.82 5.21 5.35
N GLN A 187 0.18 4.57 6.34
CA GLN A 187 -1.24 4.26 6.26
C GLN A 187 -2.03 5.57 6.39
N THR A 188 -3.04 5.74 5.54
CA THR A 188 -4.05 6.79 5.72
C THR A 188 -4.85 6.52 6.99
N LYS A 189 -5.61 7.52 7.45
CA LYS A 189 -6.53 7.38 8.61
C LYS A 189 -7.51 6.19 8.47
N HIS A 190 -7.67 5.66 7.26
CA HIS A 190 -8.56 4.56 6.89
C HIS A 190 -7.82 3.25 6.56
N GLY A 191 -6.56 3.08 6.99
CA GLY A 191 -5.78 1.84 6.83
C GLY A 191 -5.26 1.55 5.42
N ARG A 192 -5.72 2.28 4.39
CA ARG A 192 -5.18 2.19 3.03
C ARG A 192 -3.83 2.88 2.96
N ARG A 193 -2.83 2.26 2.32
CA ARG A 193 -1.54 2.91 2.04
C ARG A 193 -1.72 4.01 1.01
N ARG A 194 -1.03 5.15 1.18
CA ARG A 194 -1.09 6.20 0.15
C ARG A 194 -0.41 5.69 -1.10
N GLN A 195 -1.01 5.91 -2.26
CA GLN A 195 -0.39 5.56 -3.54
C GLN A 195 0.35 6.75 -4.18
N GLN A 196 0.13 7.95 -3.64
CA GLN A 196 0.74 9.19 -4.11
C GLN A 196 1.09 10.10 -2.93
N VAL A 197 2.02 11.01 -3.16
CA VAL A 197 2.52 11.95 -2.18
C VAL A 197 2.82 13.30 -2.83
N ALA A 198 2.34 14.38 -2.21
CA ALA A 198 2.73 15.74 -2.54
C ALA A 198 4.07 16.08 -1.85
N LEU A 199 5.16 16.11 -2.63
CA LEU A 199 6.50 16.46 -2.14
C LEU A 199 7.03 17.67 -2.91
N SER A 200 7.38 18.71 -2.18
CA SER A 200 8.17 19.81 -2.76
C SER A 200 9.61 19.39 -2.96
N TYR A 201 10.27 20.09 -3.87
CA TYR A 201 11.69 19.93 -4.14
C TYR A 201 12.56 20.04 -2.88
N HIS A 202 12.27 21.04 -2.05
CA HIS A 202 12.98 21.28 -0.79
C HIS A 202 12.74 20.18 0.25
N GLN A 203 11.55 19.57 0.27
CA GLN A 203 11.27 18.45 1.17
C GLN A 203 12.09 17.21 0.80
N ILE A 204 12.21 16.89 -0.49
CA ILE A 204 13.04 15.76 -0.93
C ILE A 204 14.51 16.04 -0.65
N GLU A 205 14.96 17.27 -0.95
CA GLU A 205 16.32 17.74 -0.68
C GLU A 205 16.71 17.55 0.79
N ASN A 206 15.88 18.06 1.72
CA ASN A 206 16.14 17.98 3.15
C ASN A 206 16.02 16.56 3.69
N TYR A 207 14.97 15.82 3.30
CA TYR A 207 14.71 14.48 3.80
C TYR A 207 15.80 13.50 3.37
N ALA A 208 16.16 13.49 2.09
CA ALA A 208 17.16 12.57 1.55
C ALA A 208 18.61 13.09 1.69
N ARG A 209 18.80 14.28 2.28
CA ARG A 209 20.10 14.94 2.45
C ARG A 209 20.88 15.04 1.14
N PHE A 210 20.30 15.71 0.15
CA PHE A 210 21.02 16.04 -1.09
C PHE A 210 21.99 17.20 -0.86
N GLY A 211 23.23 17.06 -1.33
CA GLY A 211 24.22 18.14 -1.28
C GLY A 211 24.04 19.18 -2.39
N SER A 212 23.27 18.87 -3.44
CA SER A 212 23.07 19.75 -4.59
C SER A 212 21.68 19.60 -5.19
N ARG A 213 21.05 20.73 -5.51
CA ARG A 213 19.80 20.78 -6.27
C ARG A 213 19.97 20.24 -7.68
N ALA A 214 21.10 20.48 -8.33
CA ALA A 214 21.31 19.98 -9.69
C ALA A 214 21.28 18.44 -9.74
N ASP A 215 21.86 17.79 -8.73
CA ASP A 215 21.86 16.33 -8.60
C ASP A 215 20.47 15.78 -8.31
N LEU A 216 19.69 16.47 -7.47
CA LEU A 216 18.30 16.13 -7.24
C LEU A 216 17.47 16.23 -8.53
N ALA A 217 17.68 17.26 -9.35
CA ALA A 217 16.93 17.46 -10.60
C ALA A 217 17.25 16.33 -11.59
N LYS A 218 18.53 15.97 -11.70
CA LYS A 218 18.98 14.85 -12.52
C LYS A 218 18.37 13.54 -12.02
N ALA A 219 18.43 13.26 -10.72
CA ALA A 219 17.90 12.04 -10.14
C ALA A 219 16.38 11.90 -10.30
N VAL A 220 15.61 12.99 -10.12
CA VAL A 220 14.16 12.98 -10.36
C VAL A 220 13.84 12.72 -11.83
N ARG A 221 14.55 13.34 -12.78
CA ARG A 221 14.37 13.07 -14.21
C ARG A 221 14.66 11.61 -14.54
N THR A 222 15.81 11.09 -14.11
CA THR A 222 16.18 9.69 -14.35
C THR A 222 15.17 8.72 -13.74
N ALA A 223 14.65 9.00 -12.54
CA ALA A 223 13.65 8.14 -11.90
C ALA A 223 12.30 8.12 -12.65
N ILE A 224 11.94 9.22 -13.31
CA ILE A 224 10.74 9.30 -14.17
C ILE A 224 11.01 8.59 -15.51
N GLU A 225 12.14 8.88 -16.16
CA GLU A 225 12.54 8.31 -17.45
C GLU A 225 12.64 6.78 -17.40
N LYS A 226 13.15 6.23 -16.29
CA LYS A 226 13.25 4.78 -16.05
C LYS A 226 11.98 4.15 -15.49
N ASN A 227 10.87 4.90 -15.43
CA ASN A 227 9.58 4.44 -14.93
C ASN A 227 9.63 3.90 -13.48
N TYR A 228 10.50 4.41 -12.61
CA TYR A 228 10.45 4.09 -11.18
C TYR A 228 9.35 4.90 -10.49
N ILE A 229 9.23 6.18 -10.83
CA ILE A 229 8.21 7.07 -10.28
C ILE A 229 7.44 7.76 -11.40
N LEU A 230 6.21 8.17 -11.08
CA LEU A 230 5.36 9.01 -11.91
C LEU A 230 5.19 10.36 -11.25
N ARG A 231 5.26 11.43 -12.05
CA ARG A 231 4.81 12.76 -11.63
C ARG A 231 3.37 12.93 -12.10
N MET A 232 2.44 12.80 -11.16
CA MET A 232 1.00 12.90 -11.40
C MET A 232 0.58 14.34 -11.63
N GLU A 233 1.14 15.26 -10.84
CA GLU A 233 0.89 16.70 -10.96
C GLU A 233 2.21 17.48 -10.88
N THR A 234 2.34 18.50 -11.72
CA THR A 234 3.46 19.45 -11.66
C THR A 234 3.26 20.44 -10.51
N GLY A 235 4.32 20.68 -9.74
CA GLY A 235 4.31 21.75 -8.75
C GLY A 235 4.33 23.13 -9.42
N VAL A 236 3.77 24.12 -8.73
CA VAL A 236 3.72 25.52 -9.15
C VAL A 236 4.54 26.37 -8.19
N PHE A 237 5.52 27.09 -8.72
CA PHE A 237 6.22 28.14 -8.00
C PHE A 237 5.47 29.46 -8.26
N SER A 238 4.99 30.12 -7.21
CA SER A 238 4.37 31.45 -7.28
C SER A 238 4.90 32.31 -6.13
N TYR A 239 4.93 33.63 -6.34
CA TYR A 239 5.23 34.59 -5.27
C TYR A 239 4.11 34.59 -4.22
N GLU A 240 2.87 34.31 -4.62
CA GLU A 240 1.71 34.22 -3.73
C GLU A 240 1.59 32.84 -3.06
N ALA A 241 1.53 32.83 -1.73
CA ALA A 241 1.52 31.58 -0.97
C ALA A 241 0.31 30.67 -1.28
N SER A 242 -0.83 31.26 -1.66
CA SER A 242 -2.07 30.55 -2.02
C SER A 242 -2.02 29.82 -3.36
N GLU A 243 -1.07 30.16 -4.21
CA GLU A 243 -0.91 29.56 -5.55
C GLU A 243 0.22 28.54 -5.62
N ARG A 244 1.11 28.54 -4.61
CA ARG A 244 2.21 27.58 -4.49
C ARG A 244 1.65 26.18 -4.32
N ARG A 245 1.95 25.30 -5.27
CA ARG A 245 1.55 23.89 -5.25
C ARG A 245 2.77 22.98 -5.29
N ARG A 246 2.76 21.93 -4.48
CA ARG A 246 3.81 20.90 -4.49
C ARG A 246 3.57 19.94 -5.65
N ALA A 247 4.62 19.39 -6.23
CA ALA A 247 4.47 18.31 -7.20
C ALA A 247 3.94 17.05 -6.49
N VAL A 248 3.09 16.30 -7.19
CA VAL A 248 2.53 15.04 -6.69
C VAL A 248 3.23 13.90 -7.42
N TYR A 249 3.82 12.99 -6.64
CA TYR A 249 4.55 11.83 -7.12
C TYR A 249 3.87 10.54 -6.68
N ALA A 250 3.98 9.50 -7.50
CA ALA A 250 3.59 8.13 -7.19
C ALA A 250 4.70 7.18 -7.64
N ILE A 251 4.73 5.96 -7.11
CA ILE A 251 5.54 4.90 -7.73
C ILE A 251 4.81 4.34 -8.95
N ARG A 252 5.56 3.86 -9.95
CA ARG A 252 4.96 3.22 -11.13
C ARG A 252 4.56 1.79 -10.79
N TRP A 253 3.28 1.49 -10.77
CA TRP A 253 2.80 0.11 -10.65
C TRP A 253 2.74 -0.59 -12.02
N PHE A 254 3.05 -1.88 -12.06
CA PHE A 254 3.06 -2.72 -13.25
C PHE A 254 1.66 -2.85 -13.90
N ASP A 255 0.61 -2.96 -13.08
CA ASP A 255 -0.77 -3.22 -13.54
C ASP A 255 -1.43 -2.02 -14.27
N ASN A 256 -0.79 -0.83 -14.24
CA ASN A 256 -1.32 0.38 -14.86
C ASN A 256 -1.19 0.44 -16.40
N LEU A 257 -0.78 -0.65 -17.06
CA LEU A 257 -0.88 -0.78 -18.53
C LEU A 257 -2.29 -1.15 -19.02
N ILE A 258 -3.20 -1.61 -18.15
CA ILE A 258 -4.57 -2.04 -18.54
C ILE A 258 -5.65 -0.97 -18.27
N SER A 259 -5.30 0.17 -17.67
CA SER A 259 -6.24 1.30 -17.44
C SER A 259 -5.77 2.59 -18.10
N GLN A 260 -5.49 2.55 -19.40
CA GLN A 260 -5.56 3.75 -20.25
C GLN A 260 -6.83 3.68 -21.12
N LYS A 261 -7.98 3.80 -20.46
CA LYS A 261 -9.20 4.31 -21.07
C LYS A 261 -9.98 5.11 -20.03
N ASN A 262 -9.34 6.16 -19.51
CA ASN A 262 -10.04 7.31 -18.97
C ASN A 262 -9.32 8.53 -19.55
N GLU A 263 -9.94 9.13 -20.56
CA GLU A 263 -9.55 10.41 -21.10
C GLU A 263 -9.48 11.47 -20.00
N LEU A 264 -8.56 12.41 -20.22
CA LEU A 264 -8.27 13.59 -19.40
C LEU A 264 -9.54 14.40 -19.11
N ALA A 265 -9.92 14.49 -17.84
CA ALA A 265 -10.67 15.64 -17.34
C ALA A 265 -9.66 16.63 -16.70
N PRO A 266 -9.65 17.92 -17.08
CA PRO A 266 -8.69 18.88 -16.57
C PRO A 266 -9.01 19.25 -15.11
N GLU A 267 -7.92 19.58 -14.40
CA GLU A 267 -7.77 20.14 -13.04
C GLU A 267 -9.03 20.43 -12.22
N ARG A 268 -9.10 19.84 -11.00
CA ARG A 268 -9.79 20.45 -9.87
C ARG A 268 -8.91 20.45 -8.63
N SER A 269 -8.27 21.61 -8.42
CA SER A 269 -7.71 22.04 -7.15
C SER A 269 -8.74 21.94 -6.02
N GLU A 270 -8.29 21.51 -4.84
CA GLU A 270 -8.98 21.83 -3.60
C GLU A 270 -9.10 23.35 -3.46
N LYS A 271 -10.29 23.89 -3.72
CA LYS A 271 -10.89 24.89 -2.85
C LYS A 271 -12.37 24.60 -2.68
N GLN A 272 -12.79 24.79 -1.44
CA GLN A 272 -14.10 24.62 -0.87
C GLN A 272 -15.22 25.27 -1.72
N THR A 273 -16.33 24.54 -1.84
CA THR A 273 -17.73 24.98 -2.07
C THR A 273 -18.06 25.80 -3.32
N SER A 274 -18.71 25.13 -4.28
CA SER A 274 -20.03 25.46 -4.88
C SER A 274 -20.12 24.88 -6.30
N ILE A 275 -21.13 24.06 -6.56
CA ILE A 275 -21.55 23.69 -7.92
C ILE A 275 -22.91 24.33 -8.12
N SER A 276 -22.91 25.50 -8.77
CA SER A 276 -23.98 25.89 -9.67
C SER A 276 -23.40 25.76 -11.07
N GLN A 277 -23.89 24.81 -11.86
CA GLN A 277 -23.64 24.74 -13.29
C GLN A 277 -24.64 25.65 -13.99
N ILE A 278 -24.16 26.59 -14.79
CA ILE A 278 -24.88 27.04 -15.99
C ILE A 278 -23.84 27.31 -17.07
N SER A 279 -24.02 26.67 -18.22
CA SER A 279 -23.83 27.19 -19.59
C SER A 279 -24.51 26.14 -20.49
N GLU A 280 -25.37 26.45 -21.45
CA GLU A 280 -25.31 27.54 -22.43
C GLU A 280 -26.72 27.99 -22.88
N PRO A 281 -26.87 29.23 -23.37
CA PRO A 281 -27.79 29.56 -24.44
C PRO A 281 -26.98 29.91 -25.72
N VAL A 282 -27.30 29.23 -26.81
CA VAL A 282 -27.04 29.73 -28.16
C VAL A 282 -28.25 30.51 -28.63
N ASP A 283 -27.94 31.69 -29.15
CA ASP A 283 -28.65 32.50 -30.12
C ASP A 283 -29.71 33.55 -29.72
N GLN A 284 -29.47 34.70 -30.36
CA GLN A 284 -30.40 35.72 -30.84
C GLN A 284 -30.76 36.91 -29.94
N SER A 285 -29.87 37.90 -30.05
CA SER A 285 -30.12 39.21 -30.67
C SER A 285 -31.13 40.19 -30.05
N GLU A 286 -30.54 41.32 -29.66
CA GLU A 286 -30.92 42.69 -30.06
C GLU A 286 -32.22 43.34 -29.55
N LYS A 287 -31.97 44.45 -28.83
CA LYS A 287 -32.53 45.80 -29.01
C LYS A 287 -33.80 46.21 -28.24
N ARG A 288 -33.56 47.31 -27.50
CA ARG A 288 -34.32 48.58 -27.41
C ARG A 288 -35.57 48.64 -26.52
N THR A 289 -35.40 49.41 -25.44
CA THR A 289 -36.20 50.61 -25.10
C THR A 289 -37.46 50.86 -25.92
N ASN A 290 -38.62 50.96 -25.27
CA ASN A 290 -39.51 52.14 -25.34
C ASN A 290 -40.74 52.04 -24.41
N ILE A 291 -40.84 53.02 -23.49
CA ILE A 291 -41.96 53.93 -23.20
C ILE A 291 -43.42 53.40 -23.17
N LYS A 292 -44.00 53.53 -21.96
CA LYS A 292 -45.37 53.93 -21.55
C LYS A 292 -46.57 53.71 -22.49
N THR A 293 -47.58 53.03 -21.92
CA THR A 293 -48.99 53.51 -21.94
C THR A 293 -49.74 53.01 -20.68
N LYS A 294 -50.49 53.90 -20.01
CA LYS A 294 -51.40 53.62 -18.89
C LYS A 294 -52.80 53.26 -19.40
N LEU A 295 -53.48 52.30 -18.74
CA LEU A 295 -54.91 52.22 -18.37
C LEU A 295 -55.14 50.78 -17.88
N GLY A 296 -55.83 50.41 -16.82
CA GLY A 296 -56.61 51.08 -15.79
C GLY A 296 -56.90 50.04 -14.69
N ASN A 297 -57.50 50.51 -13.61
CA ASN A 297 -57.67 49.89 -12.29
C ASN A 297 -58.18 48.44 -12.24
N GLU A 298 -57.72 47.70 -11.21
CA GLU A 298 -58.52 47.10 -10.12
C GLU A 298 -57.87 45.81 -9.58
N THR A 299 -56.87 45.93 -8.69
CA THR A 299 -56.43 44.84 -7.78
C THR A 299 -55.52 45.32 -6.64
N GLY A 300 -55.53 46.62 -6.32
CA GLY A 300 -54.50 47.26 -5.47
C GLY A 300 -54.54 46.96 -3.96
N ASN A 301 -55.59 46.34 -3.43
CA ASN A 301 -55.74 46.14 -1.98
C ASN A 301 -55.42 44.73 -1.47
N SER A 302 -55.34 43.70 -2.32
CA SER A 302 -55.03 42.33 -1.86
C SER A 302 -53.53 42.08 -1.74
N HIS A 303 -52.71 42.65 -2.63
CA HIS A 303 -51.26 42.44 -2.62
C HIS A 303 -50.55 43.19 -1.48
N ALA A 304 -50.94 44.43 -1.18
CA ALA A 304 -50.32 45.21 -0.10
C ALA A 304 -50.59 44.61 1.29
N ALA A 305 -51.81 44.10 1.53
CA ALA A 305 -52.17 43.46 2.79
C ALA A 305 -51.44 42.12 2.97
N ALA A 306 -51.29 41.37 1.88
CA ALA A 306 -50.71 40.03 1.92
C ALA A 306 -49.17 40.04 1.93
N ASP A 307 -48.53 41.08 1.38
CA ASP A 307 -47.10 41.36 1.57
C ASP A 307 -46.80 41.82 3.00
N SER A 308 -47.71 42.57 3.63
CA SER A 308 -47.61 42.94 5.04
C SER A 308 -47.66 41.72 5.97
N ASP A 309 -48.54 40.75 5.68
CA ASP A 309 -48.65 39.49 6.43
C ASP A 309 -47.38 38.61 6.30
N LEU A 310 -46.83 38.46 5.10
CA LEU A 310 -45.60 37.69 4.88
C LEU A 310 -44.39 38.36 5.57
N HIS A 311 -44.33 39.69 5.55
CA HIS A 311 -43.29 40.46 6.24
C HIS A 311 -43.34 40.21 7.76
N LEU A 312 -44.53 40.26 8.36
CA LEU A 312 -44.74 39.95 9.78
C LEU A 312 -44.33 38.52 10.12
N LYS A 313 -44.65 37.54 9.27
CA LYS A 313 -44.26 36.13 9.46
C LYS A 313 -42.74 35.92 9.42
N LEU A 314 -42.02 36.61 8.53
CA LEU A 314 -40.56 36.57 8.48
C LEU A 314 -39.93 37.21 9.72
N VAL A 315 -40.45 38.36 10.17
CA VAL A 315 -39.98 39.02 11.40
C VAL A 315 -40.22 38.14 12.62
N ALA A 316 -41.39 37.48 12.72
CA ALA A 316 -41.71 36.54 13.80
C ALA A 316 -40.80 35.31 13.83
N THR A 317 -40.25 34.91 12.67
CA THR A 317 -39.27 33.81 12.56
C THR A 317 -37.85 34.23 12.99
N GLY A 318 -37.64 35.52 13.27
CA GLY A 318 -36.39 36.08 13.81
C GLY A 318 -35.57 36.92 12.83
N PHE A 319 -36.14 37.32 11.68
CA PHE A 319 -35.46 38.21 10.73
C PHE A 319 -35.58 39.68 11.13
N SER A 320 -34.55 40.48 10.81
CA SER A 320 -34.66 41.94 10.88
C SER A 320 -35.62 42.44 9.80
N GLY A 321 -36.35 43.54 10.06
CA GLY A 321 -37.27 44.12 9.08
C GLY A 321 -36.61 44.43 7.74
N LYS A 322 -35.33 44.84 7.74
CA LYS A 322 -34.52 45.06 6.52
C LYS A 322 -34.25 43.76 5.76
N THR A 323 -33.95 42.67 6.48
CA THR A 323 -33.68 41.35 5.88
C THR A 323 -34.96 40.73 5.32
N ALA A 324 -36.10 40.87 6.00
CA ALA A 324 -37.39 40.40 5.51
C ALA A 324 -37.80 41.09 4.21
N THR A 325 -37.67 42.42 4.14
CA THR A 325 -37.94 43.19 2.91
C THR A 325 -36.97 42.83 1.78
N LYS A 326 -35.71 42.53 2.10
CA LYS A 326 -34.72 42.06 1.11
C LYS A 326 -35.15 40.71 0.52
N LEU A 327 -35.55 39.75 1.35
CA LEU A 327 -35.95 38.42 0.91
C LEU A 327 -37.21 38.45 0.03
N MET A 328 -38.22 39.23 0.42
CA MET A 328 -39.45 39.38 -0.37
C MET A 328 -39.23 40.04 -1.74
N ARG A 329 -38.16 40.83 -1.89
CA ARG A 329 -37.80 41.43 -3.19
C ARG A 329 -37.04 40.45 -4.09
N GLU A 330 -36.22 39.58 -3.50
CA GLU A 330 -35.26 38.73 -4.22
C GLU A 330 -35.81 37.32 -4.52
N HIS A 331 -36.83 36.88 -3.78
CA HIS A 331 -37.42 35.55 -3.91
C HIS A 331 -38.93 35.62 -4.08
N SER A 332 -39.51 34.61 -4.76
CA SER A 332 -40.95 34.56 -4.93
C SER A 332 -41.64 34.29 -3.59
N ARG A 333 -42.85 34.82 -3.41
CA ARG A 333 -43.65 34.58 -2.22
C ARG A 333 -43.89 33.09 -1.97
N GLN A 334 -44.19 32.35 -3.03
CA GLN A 334 -44.43 30.91 -2.94
C GLN A 334 -43.19 30.17 -2.40
N ASP A 335 -42.00 30.49 -2.91
CA ASP A 335 -40.75 29.88 -2.43
C ASP A 335 -40.54 30.16 -0.93
N ILE A 336 -40.79 31.38 -0.48
CA ILE A 336 -40.64 31.77 0.93
C ILE A 336 -41.62 31.00 1.81
N GLU A 337 -42.90 30.95 1.43
CA GLU A 337 -43.95 30.27 2.17
C GLU A 337 -43.72 28.74 2.24
N GLU A 338 -43.26 28.12 1.15
CA GLU A 338 -42.90 26.70 1.11
C GLU A 338 -41.71 26.38 2.03
N GLN A 339 -40.65 27.18 2.00
CA GLN A 339 -39.50 26.97 2.90
C GLN A 339 -39.87 27.20 4.37
N MET A 340 -40.76 28.16 4.66
CA MET A 340 -41.29 28.37 6.00
C MET A 340 -42.10 27.15 6.48
N ALA A 341 -42.95 26.59 5.63
CA ALA A 341 -43.73 25.39 5.94
C ALA A 341 -42.84 24.15 6.20
N TRP A 342 -41.69 24.07 5.53
CA TRP A 342 -40.74 22.96 5.69
C TRP A 342 -39.80 23.12 6.89
N LEU A 343 -39.69 24.32 7.48
CA LEU A 343 -38.76 24.61 8.56
C LEU A 343 -38.89 23.67 9.78
N PRO A 344 -40.11 23.33 10.28
CA PRO A 344 -40.26 22.36 11.37
C PRO A 344 -39.75 20.96 11.00
N GLY A 345 -39.91 20.55 9.73
CA GLY A 345 -39.41 19.27 9.22
C GLY A 345 -37.88 19.20 9.09
N ARG A 346 -37.19 20.34 9.13
CA ARG A 346 -35.72 20.43 9.03
C ARG A 346 -35.00 20.47 10.39
N SER A 347 -35.74 20.60 11.50
CA SER A 347 -35.21 20.58 12.88
C SER A 347 -33.96 21.47 13.11
N PRO A 348 -34.10 22.81 13.05
CA PRO A 348 -32.98 23.74 13.20
C PRO A 348 -32.32 23.65 14.60
N ALA A 349 -31.03 23.31 14.65
CA ALA A 349 -30.32 23.06 15.91
C ALA A 349 -29.96 24.32 16.73
N ARG A 350 -29.84 25.50 16.11
CA ARG A 350 -29.37 26.74 16.78
C ARG A 350 -29.98 28.05 16.31
N SER A 351 -30.38 28.17 15.03
CA SER A 351 -31.00 29.40 14.50
C SER A 351 -32.03 29.04 13.41
N PRO A 352 -33.34 29.11 13.73
CA PRO A 352 -34.41 28.93 12.73
C PRO A 352 -34.31 29.94 11.59
N ALA A 353 -34.05 31.22 11.90
CA ALA A 353 -33.88 32.29 10.91
C ALA A 353 -32.68 32.05 9.99
N GLY A 354 -31.51 31.65 10.53
CA GLY A 354 -30.32 31.38 9.72
C GLY A 354 -30.48 30.16 8.81
N LEU A 355 -31.19 29.12 9.25
CA LEU A 355 -31.49 27.95 8.42
C LEU A 355 -32.51 28.29 7.32
N LEU A 356 -33.57 29.03 7.67
CA LEU A 356 -34.59 29.48 6.73
C LEU A 356 -34.00 30.39 5.64
N LEU A 357 -33.07 31.29 6.02
CA LEU A 357 -32.38 32.17 5.07
C LEU A 357 -31.65 31.36 3.99
N ARG A 358 -30.85 30.38 4.41
CA ARG A 358 -30.11 29.50 3.50
C ARG A 358 -31.04 28.65 2.65
N ALA A 359 -32.15 28.17 3.21
CA ALA A 359 -33.12 27.35 2.49
C ALA A 359 -33.83 28.15 1.38
N ILE A 360 -34.12 29.44 1.61
CA ILE A 360 -34.68 30.36 0.61
C ILE A 360 -33.63 30.73 -0.44
N GLU A 361 -32.43 31.14 -0.03
CA GLU A 361 -31.34 31.53 -0.96
C GLU A 361 -30.93 30.39 -1.89
N GLN A 362 -30.96 29.15 -1.41
CA GLN A 362 -30.51 27.96 -2.14
C GLN A 362 -31.64 27.07 -2.66
N ARG A 363 -32.91 27.48 -2.53
CA ARG A 363 -34.11 26.75 -3.00
C ARG A 363 -34.09 25.26 -2.64
N TRP A 364 -33.95 24.95 -1.35
CA TRP A 364 -33.82 23.56 -0.91
C TRP A 364 -35.09 22.72 -1.19
N PRO A 365 -34.98 21.46 -1.62
CA PRO A 365 -36.13 20.60 -1.86
C PRO A 365 -36.86 20.23 -0.54
N ALA A 366 -38.10 19.74 -0.67
CA ALA A 366 -38.93 19.33 0.46
C ALA A 366 -38.24 18.26 1.33
N PRO A 367 -38.30 18.35 2.67
CA PRO A 367 -37.71 17.37 3.57
C PRO A 367 -38.43 16.02 3.46
N ILE A 368 -37.70 14.96 3.12
CA ILE A 368 -38.21 13.58 3.06
C ILE A 368 -38.41 13.08 4.50
N LYS A 369 -39.67 12.88 4.92
CA LYS A 369 -40.01 12.23 6.19
C LYS A 369 -40.25 10.74 5.95
N LEU A 370 -39.29 9.88 6.31
CA LEU A 370 -39.45 8.42 6.27
C LEU A 370 -40.05 7.93 7.60
N ARG A 371 -41.07 7.08 7.54
CA ARG A 371 -41.75 6.56 8.73
C ARG A 371 -41.02 5.30 9.24
N ALA A 372 -40.89 5.16 10.56
CA ALA A 372 -40.23 4.02 11.22
C ALA A 372 -40.66 2.59 10.77
N PRO A 373 -41.94 2.31 10.43
CA PRO A 373 -42.33 0.96 10.02
C PRO A 373 -41.87 0.56 8.60
N GLU A 374 -41.37 1.48 7.77
CA GLU A 374 -40.90 1.17 6.41
C GLU A 374 -39.47 0.60 6.36
N VAL A 375 -38.69 0.78 7.43
CA VAL A 375 -37.27 0.34 7.50
C VAL A 375 -37.07 -0.80 8.50
N SER A 376 -38.10 -1.11 9.30
CA SER A 376 -38.09 -2.21 10.26
C SER A 376 -38.14 -3.54 9.51
N GLY A 377 -36.98 -4.20 9.36
CA GLY A 377 -36.83 -5.48 8.65
C GLY A 377 -35.74 -5.51 7.57
N THR A 378 -35.03 -4.39 7.32
CA THR A 378 -33.88 -4.40 6.41
C THR A 378 -32.60 -4.87 7.11
N ALA A 379 -31.61 -5.31 6.33
CA ALA A 379 -30.32 -5.75 6.86
C ALA A 379 -29.59 -4.61 7.60
N GLY A 380 -29.73 -3.37 7.11
CA GLY A 380 -29.24 -2.16 7.75
C GLY A 380 -29.93 -1.85 9.07
N TRP A 381 -31.23 -2.14 9.21
CA TRP A 381 -31.95 -2.00 10.48
C TRP A 381 -31.44 -3.00 11.52
N GLU A 382 -31.28 -4.27 11.12
CA GLU A 382 -30.73 -5.32 11.98
C GLU A 382 -29.30 -5.00 12.43
N PHE A 383 -28.45 -4.55 11.50
CA PHE A 383 -27.10 -4.09 11.79
C PHE A 383 -27.09 -2.95 12.81
N ALA A 384 -27.93 -1.93 12.60
CA ALA A 384 -27.98 -0.75 13.47
C ALA A 384 -28.47 -1.10 14.88
N ARG A 385 -29.46 -1.99 14.99
CA ARG A 385 -29.96 -2.50 16.27
C ARG A 385 -28.86 -3.26 17.02
N CYS A 386 -28.17 -4.16 16.34
CA CYS A 386 -27.11 -4.97 16.93
C CYS A 386 -25.87 -4.14 17.31
N PHE A 387 -25.58 -3.08 16.56
CA PHE A 387 -24.56 -2.09 16.92
C PHE A 387 -24.85 -1.43 18.27
N TYR A 388 -26.05 -0.87 18.44
CA TYR A 388 -26.39 -0.19 19.69
C TYR A 388 -26.46 -1.16 20.87
N ALA A 389 -26.89 -2.41 20.64
CA ALA A 389 -26.83 -3.45 21.68
C ALA A 389 -25.39 -3.68 22.15
N ALA A 390 -24.46 -3.97 21.23
CA ALA A 390 -23.06 -4.26 21.58
C ALA A 390 -22.32 -3.04 22.13
N TYR A 391 -22.58 -1.84 21.60
CA TYR A 391 -22.00 -0.60 22.11
C TYR A 391 -22.39 -0.36 23.58
N GLY A 392 -23.66 -0.62 23.91
CA GLY A 392 -24.17 -0.61 25.28
C GLY A 392 -23.58 -1.69 26.20
N GLY A 393 -22.95 -2.72 25.63
CA GLY A 393 -22.48 -3.91 26.36
C GLY A 393 -23.57 -4.95 26.59
N ASN A 394 -24.68 -4.88 25.84
CA ASN A 394 -25.81 -5.79 25.93
C ASN A 394 -25.76 -6.86 24.83
N HIS A 395 -26.06 -8.10 25.20
CA HIS A 395 -26.26 -9.18 24.22
C HIS A 395 -27.69 -9.18 23.61
N GLY A 396 -28.63 -8.48 24.24
CA GLY A 396 -30.04 -8.39 23.84
C GLY A 396 -30.40 -7.11 23.08
N GLU A 397 -31.36 -6.35 23.64
CA GLU A 397 -31.95 -5.16 23.01
C GLU A 397 -30.98 -3.96 22.95
N PRO A 398 -31.15 -3.08 21.94
CA PRO A 398 -30.30 -1.91 21.77
C PRO A 398 -30.48 -0.91 22.91
N VAL A 399 -29.40 -0.21 23.29
CA VAL A 399 -29.51 0.89 24.27
C VAL A 399 -30.18 2.15 23.71
N ASN A 400 -30.24 2.26 22.37
CA ASN A 400 -30.94 3.31 21.65
C ASN A 400 -31.56 2.70 20.39
N ASP A 401 -32.83 3.01 20.13
CA ASP A 401 -33.46 2.60 18.88
C ASP A 401 -32.80 3.31 17.69
N PRO A 402 -32.42 2.56 16.63
CA PRO A 402 -31.83 3.15 15.45
C PRO A 402 -32.84 4.03 14.72
N SER A 403 -32.41 5.20 14.26
CA SER A 403 -33.26 6.03 13.42
C SER A 403 -33.38 5.44 12.00
N PRO A 404 -34.49 5.71 11.27
CA PRO A 404 -34.65 5.31 9.86
C PRO A 404 -33.47 5.71 8.97
N ARG A 405 -32.86 6.88 9.24
CA ARG A 405 -31.70 7.39 8.52
C ARG A 405 -30.43 6.59 8.80
N GLU A 406 -30.23 6.15 10.03
CA GLU A 406 -29.10 5.30 10.39
C GLU A 406 -29.21 3.91 9.78
N ALA A 407 -30.42 3.35 9.74
CA ALA A 407 -30.67 2.08 9.07
C ALA A 407 -30.33 2.13 7.57
N GLN A 408 -30.63 3.23 6.86
CA GLN A 408 -30.22 3.40 5.46
C GLN A 408 -28.70 3.51 5.28
N ILE A 409 -28.02 4.24 6.17
CA ILE A 409 -26.55 4.36 6.13
C ILE A 409 -25.91 3.00 6.41
N ALA A 410 -26.46 2.25 7.37
CA ALA A 410 -26.05 0.90 7.68
C ALA A 410 -26.30 -0.05 6.51
N GLU A 411 -27.42 0.06 5.80
CA GLU A 411 -27.75 -0.77 4.64
C GLU A 411 -26.66 -0.71 3.56
N VAL A 412 -26.21 0.50 3.20
CA VAL A 412 -25.12 0.69 2.23
C VAL A 412 -23.81 0.07 2.72
N PHE A 413 -23.55 0.16 4.02
CA PHE A 413 -22.35 -0.42 4.61
C PHE A 413 -22.41 -1.96 4.66
N VAL A 414 -23.55 -2.53 5.01
CA VAL A 414 -23.83 -3.97 4.98
C VAL A 414 -23.65 -4.52 3.57
N GLN A 415 -24.14 -3.83 2.54
CA GLN A 415 -23.91 -4.25 1.14
C GLN A 415 -22.43 -4.31 0.78
N ARG A 416 -21.61 -3.37 1.28
CA ARG A 416 -20.14 -3.39 1.09
C ARG A 416 -19.52 -4.59 1.81
N LEU A 417 -19.97 -4.90 3.03
CA LEU A 417 -19.50 -6.04 3.82
C LEU A 417 -19.86 -7.38 3.15
N SER A 418 -21.11 -7.53 2.68
CA SER A 418 -21.55 -8.72 1.93
C SER A 418 -20.77 -8.94 0.65
N LYS A 419 -20.37 -7.87 -0.05
CA LYS A 419 -19.51 -7.97 -1.22
C LYS A 419 -18.08 -8.39 -0.87
N ALA A 420 -17.57 -7.95 0.29
CA ALA A 420 -16.23 -8.30 0.75
C ALA A 420 -16.15 -9.76 1.25
N ARG A 421 -17.23 -10.28 1.85
CA ARG A 421 -17.31 -11.66 2.39
C ARG A 421 -18.71 -12.25 2.16
N PRO A 422 -18.96 -12.89 0.99
CA PRO A 422 -20.26 -13.46 0.66
C PRO A 422 -20.58 -14.68 1.55
N GLY A 423 -21.76 -14.70 2.19
CA GLY A 423 -22.38 -15.92 2.73
C GLY A 423 -21.94 -16.41 4.12
N GLU A 424 -20.96 -15.78 4.77
CA GLU A 424 -20.38 -16.28 6.04
C GLU A 424 -20.79 -15.52 7.31
N SER A 425 -21.47 -14.38 7.20
CA SER A 425 -21.85 -13.58 8.37
C SER A 425 -23.17 -12.86 8.18
N THR A 426 -23.87 -12.65 9.29
CA THR A 426 -25.15 -11.95 9.31
C THR A 426 -24.97 -10.44 9.52
N PRO A 427 -25.89 -9.59 9.02
CA PRO A 427 -25.87 -8.16 9.29
C PRO A 427 -25.83 -7.83 10.79
N GLY A 428 -26.46 -8.66 11.62
CA GLY A 428 -26.44 -8.53 13.08
C GLY A 428 -25.03 -8.72 13.68
N GLU A 429 -24.30 -9.77 13.29
CA GLU A 429 -22.92 -10.02 13.76
C GLU A 429 -21.99 -8.86 13.40
N TRP A 430 -22.10 -8.33 12.18
CA TRP A 430 -21.31 -7.19 11.77
C TRP A 430 -21.64 -5.92 12.55
N GLY A 431 -22.92 -5.72 12.88
CA GLY A 431 -23.37 -4.64 13.74
C GLY A 431 -22.74 -4.75 15.13
N ARG A 432 -22.77 -5.95 15.73
CA ARG A 432 -22.19 -6.19 17.07
C ARG A 432 -20.69 -5.92 17.10
N PHE A 433 -19.96 -6.41 16.10
CA PHE A 433 -18.52 -6.22 16.02
C PHE A 433 -18.16 -4.73 15.95
N LEU A 434 -18.84 -3.95 15.09
CA LEU A 434 -18.63 -2.51 15.03
C LEU A 434 -19.00 -1.82 16.35
N GLY A 435 -20.05 -2.27 17.03
CA GLY A 435 -20.48 -1.74 18.33
C GLY A 435 -19.44 -1.99 19.42
N GLN A 436 -18.82 -3.17 19.44
CA GLN A 436 -17.74 -3.50 20.35
C GLN A 436 -16.48 -2.67 20.07
N LEU A 437 -16.07 -2.57 18.80
CA LEU A 437 -14.95 -1.71 18.40
C LEU A 437 -15.18 -0.25 18.82
N ALA A 438 -16.41 0.24 18.67
CA ALA A 438 -16.78 1.59 19.08
C ALA A 438 -16.71 1.76 20.60
N ARG A 439 -17.11 0.75 21.37
CA ARG A 439 -17.05 0.76 22.85
C ARG A 439 -15.62 0.77 23.38
N GLU A 440 -14.71 0.08 22.71
CA GLU A 440 -13.29 -0.03 23.11
C GLU A 440 -12.49 1.26 22.87
N GLN A 441 -13.04 2.23 22.13
CA GLN A 441 -12.39 3.52 21.94
C GLN A 441 -12.45 4.39 23.20
N ARG A 442 -11.38 5.16 23.45
CA ARG A 442 -11.29 6.08 24.60
C ARG A 442 -12.32 7.21 24.60
N ASN A 443 -12.94 7.50 23.46
CA ASN A 443 -13.96 8.54 23.32
C ASN A 443 -15.31 7.90 22.92
N PRO A 444 -16.40 8.15 23.66
CA PRO A 444 -17.70 7.60 23.33
C PRO A 444 -18.20 8.14 21.98
N PHE A 445 -18.77 7.25 21.16
CA PHE A 445 -19.43 7.61 19.92
C PHE A 445 -20.88 8.05 20.19
N PRO A 446 -21.28 9.25 19.75
CA PRO A 446 -22.65 9.73 19.93
C PRO A 446 -23.64 9.11 18.93
N SER A 447 -23.20 8.45 17.86
CA SER A 447 -24.10 7.80 16.89
C SER A 447 -23.44 6.75 15.99
N LEU A 448 -24.26 5.84 15.46
CA LEU A 448 -23.84 4.81 14.48
C LEU A 448 -23.22 5.44 13.23
N THR A 449 -23.78 6.56 12.76
CA THR A 449 -23.26 7.27 11.58
C THR A 449 -21.79 7.68 11.77
N LEU A 450 -21.43 8.13 12.98
CA LEU A 450 -20.05 8.50 13.27
C LEU A 450 -19.15 7.27 13.36
N ALA A 451 -19.64 6.18 13.96
CA ALA A 451 -18.90 4.92 14.05
C ALA A 451 -18.59 4.34 12.66
N ILE A 452 -19.58 4.27 11.76
CA ILE A 452 -19.36 3.83 10.37
C ILE A 452 -18.35 4.73 9.67
N ARG A 453 -18.44 6.05 9.83
CA ARG A 453 -17.52 7.01 9.19
C ARG A 453 -16.07 6.88 9.68
N GLN A 454 -15.87 6.61 10.97
CA GLN A 454 -14.54 6.60 11.56
C GLN A 454 -13.89 5.21 11.56
N LEU A 455 -14.69 4.16 11.77
CA LEU A 455 -14.22 2.78 11.94
C LEU A 455 -14.59 1.87 10.76
N GLY A 456 -15.59 2.24 9.95
CA GLY A 456 -16.14 1.36 8.91
C GLY A 456 -15.13 0.96 7.83
N ASP A 457 -14.24 1.87 7.41
CA ASP A 457 -13.22 1.52 6.42
C ASP A 457 -12.13 0.60 7.00
N ALA A 458 -11.72 0.83 8.26
CA ALA A 458 -10.78 -0.06 8.95
C ALA A 458 -11.39 -1.46 9.15
N TYR A 459 -12.68 -1.51 9.47
CA TYR A 459 -13.41 -2.77 9.60
C TYR A 459 -13.50 -3.53 8.27
N LEU A 460 -13.83 -2.85 7.16
CA LEU A 460 -13.84 -3.47 5.83
C LEU A 460 -12.45 -4.03 5.45
N MET A 461 -11.39 -3.26 5.70
CA MET A 461 -10.01 -3.70 5.46
C MET A 461 -9.66 -4.94 6.29
N GLN A 462 -10.14 -5.03 7.53
CA GLN A 462 -9.91 -6.18 8.39
C GLN A 462 -10.57 -7.44 7.84
N ILE A 463 -11.83 -7.35 7.36
CA ILE A 463 -12.54 -8.47 6.73
C ILE A 463 -11.84 -8.91 5.44
N GLU A 464 -11.43 -7.97 4.59
CA GLU A 464 -10.70 -8.28 3.36
C GLU A 464 -9.35 -8.95 3.65
N LYS A 465 -8.63 -8.47 4.68
CA LYS A 465 -7.36 -9.06 5.12
C LYS A 465 -7.56 -10.49 5.63
N GLN A 466 -8.59 -10.74 6.45
CA GLN A 466 -8.91 -12.08 6.94
C GLN A 466 -9.22 -13.03 5.79
N ARG A 467 -10.07 -12.63 4.85
CA ARG A 467 -10.39 -13.43 3.65
C ARG A 467 -9.13 -13.79 2.85
N LEU A 468 -8.24 -12.81 2.62
CA LEU A 468 -6.98 -13.06 1.90
C LEU A 468 -6.07 -14.02 2.68
N HIS A 469 -6.01 -13.89 4.00
CA HIS A 469 -5.21 -14.77 4.84
C HIS A 469 -5.76 -16.21 4.83
N GLU A 470 -7.06 -16.39 4.94
CA GLU A 470 -7.73 -17.69 4.81
C GLU A 470 -7.48 -18.31 3.43
N GLN A 471 -7.60 -17.53 2.35
CA GLN A 471 -7.29 -17.98 0.99
C GLN A 471 -5.84 -18.42 0.82
N LEU A 472 -4.88 -17.64 1.33
CA LEU A 472 -3.46 -17.97 1.27
C LEU A 472 -3.14 -19.21 2.12
N SER A 473 -3.76 -19.34 3.29
CA SER A 473 -3.59 -20.50 4.17
C SER A 473 -4.12 -21.76 3.49
N SER A 474 -5.32 -21.70 2.90
CA SER A 474 -5.89 -22.80 2.12
C SER A 474 -5.03 -23.20 0.91
N ILE A 475 -4.48 -22.23 0.17
CA ILE A 475 -3.53 -22.55 -0.93
C ILE A 475 -2.27 -23.21 -0.39
N THR A 476 -1.74 -22.73 0.73
CA THR A 476 -0.52 -23.28 1.34
C THR A 476 -0.74 -24.70 1.83
N GLU A 477 -1.86 -24.98 2.49
CA GLU A 477 -2.28 -26.32 2.91
C GLU A 477 -2.44 -27.25 1.72
N ARG A 478 -3.15 -26.83 0.66
CA ARG A 478 -3.28 -27.63 -0.56
C ARG A 478 -1.94 -27.92 -1.21
N ARG A 479 -1.01 -26.96 -1.23
CA ARG A 479 0.35 -27.18 -1.73
C ARG A 479 1.13 -28.17 -0.89
N GLN A 480 1.05 -28.08 0.44
CA GLN A 480 1.72 -29.04 1.32
C GLN A 480 1.14 -30.45 1.16
N GLN A 481 -0.19 -30.59 1.09
CA GLN A 481 -0.86 -31.87 0.85
C GLN A 481 -0.46 -32.47 -0.51
N HIS A 482 -0.39 -31.63 -1.54
CA HIS A 482 0.06 -32.05 -2.87
C HIS A 482 1.52 -32.51 -2.87
N GLU A 483 2.39 -31.74 -2.23
CA GLU A 483 3.80 -32.11 -2.08
C GLU A 483 3.96 -33.43 -1.34
N GLU A 484 3.23 -33.62 -0.24
CA GLU A 484 3.27 -34.86 0.53
C GLU A 484 2.75 -36.06 -0.28
N MET A 485 1.65 -35.88 -1.01
CA MET A 485 1.05 -36.94 -1.83
C MET A 485 1.98 -37.41 -2.95
N HIS A 486 2.73 -36.50 -3.58
CA HIS A 486 3.59 -36.82 -4.73
C HIS A 486 5.08 -36.92 -4.37
N ARG A 487 5.45 -36.76 -3.09
CA ARG A 487 6.84 -36.83 -2.61
C ARG A 487 7.52 -38.15 -3.00
N GLU A 488 6.82 -39.27 -2.82
CA GLU A 488 7.36 -40.60 -3.15
C GLU A 488 7.57 -40.77 -4.65
N ALA A 489 6.63 -40.31 -5.48
CA ALA A 489 6.75 -40.35 -6.93
C ALA A 489 7.95 -39.53 -7.44
N TRP A 490 8.19 -38.37 -6.83
CA TRP A 490 9.36 -37.55 -7.14
C TRP A 490 10.68 -38.22 -6.73
N LEU A 491 10.75 -38.82 -5.54
CA LEU A 491 11.93 -39.57 -5.09
C LEU A 491 12.20 -40.79 -5.98
N HIS A 492 11.15 -41.50 -6.41
CA HIS A 492 11.27 -42.61 -7.35
C HIS A 492 11.87 -42.14 -8.69
N TRP A 493 11.36 -41.04 -9.24
CA TRP A 493 11.90 -40.44 -10.45
C TRP A 493 13.37 -40.06 -10.31
N LEU A 494 13.78 -39.46 -9.17
CA LEU A 494 15.20 -39.17 -8.90
C LEU A 494 16.06 -40.44 -8.87
N ALA A 495 15.54 -41.53 -8.31
CA ALA A 495 16.25 -42.81 -8.24
C ALA A 495 16.44 -43.42 -9.64
N GLU A 496 15.44 -43.31 -10.52
CA GLU A 496 15.56 -43.72 -11.93
C GLU A 496 16.62 -42.91 -12.66
N GLN A 497 16.64 -41.58 -12.48
CA GLN A 497 17.65 -40.70 -13.08
C GLN A 497 19.07 -41.03 -12.59
N GLU A 498 19.22 -41.37 -11.32
CA GLU A 498 20.51 -41.80 -10.77
C GLU A 498 20.97 -43.14 -11.34
N ALA A 499 20.06 -44.11 -11.43
CA ALA A 499 20.34 -45.42 -12.03
C ALA A 499 20.74 -45.29 -13.50
N GLU A 500 20.04 -44.44 -14.26
CA GLU A 500 20.37 -44.13 -15.65
C GLU A 500 21.74 -43.47 -15.78
N THR A 501 22.06 -42.49 -14.92
CA THR A 501 23.38 -41.83 -14.91
C THR A 501 24.50 -42.80 -14.59
N ARG A 502 24.27 -43.73 -13.66
CA ARG A 502 25.24 -44.79 -13.32
C ARG A 502 25.54 -45.70 -14.51
N LEU A 503 24.56 -45.97 -15.37
CA LEU A 503 24.71 -46.83 -16.54
C LEU A 503 25.31 -46.08 -17.75
N THR A 504 24.82 -44.88 -18.02
CA THR A 504 25.15 -44.10 -19.22
C THR A 504 26.43 -43.28 -19.07
N SER A 505 26.70 -42.79 -17.85
CA SER A 505 27.83 -41.91 -17.55
C SER A 505 28.56 -42.33 -16.25
N PRO A 506 29.21 -43.52 -16.21
CA PRO A 506 29.85 -44.03 -14.98
C PRO A 506 30.91 -43.09 -14.38
N GLY A 507 31.63 -42.34 -15.22
CA GLY A 507 32.61 -41.35 -14.76
C GLY A 507 31.98 -40.16 -14.03
N GLU A 508 30.77 -39.76 -14.42
CA GLU A 508 30.02 -38.70 -13.74
C GLU A 508 29.50 -39.18 -12.38
N TYR A 509 28.96 -40.40 -12.36
CA TYR A 509 28.52 -41.03 -11.12
C TYR A 509 29.67 -41.27 -10.12
N ALA A 510 30.86 -41.61 -10.61
CA ALA A 510 32.05 -41.72 -9.79
C ALA A 510 32.45 -40.38 -9.15
N ARG A 511 32.33 -39.25 -9.87
CA ARG A 511 32.55 -37.90 -9.32
C ARG A 511 31.54 -37.55 -8.24
N PHE A 512 30.26 -37.88 -8.45
CA PHE A 512 29.22 -37.71 -7.42
C PHE A 512 29.55 -38.50 -6.15
N THR A 513 29.94 -39.76 -6.29
CA THR A 513 30.29 -40.63 -5.16
C THR A 513 31.52 -40.10 -4.41
N ALA A 514 32.55 -39.68 -5.14
CA ALA A 514 33.74 -39.08 -4.54
C ALA A 514 33.42 -37.79 -3.79
N LYS A 515 32.51 -36.96 -4.35
CA LYS A 515 32.05 -35.73 -3.69
C LYS A 515 31.28 -36.02 -2.40
N ARG A 516 30.39 -37.02 -2.41
CA ARG A 516 29.66 -37.47 -1.21
C ARG A 516 30.60 -37.97 -0.11
N GLU A 517 31.66 -38.71 -0.46
CA GLU A 517 32.65 -39.15 0.54
C GLU A 517 33.48 -37.99 1.11
N GLU A 518 33.84 -37.00 0.28
CA GLU A 518 34.49 -35.76 0.74
C GLU A 518 33.59 -35.01 1.74
N ASP A 519 32.33 -34.75 1.37
CA ASP A 519 31.36 -34.04 2.22
C ASP A 519 31.13 -34.79 3.55
N ARG A 520 31.10 -36.13 3.50
CA ARG A 520 30.99 -36.98 4.69
C ARG A 520 32.22 -36.88 5.59
N ALA A 521 33.41 -36.84 5.01
CA ALA A 521 34.66 -36.68 5.77
C ALA A 521 34.74 -35.29 6.42
N GLU A 522 34.33 -34.24 5.72
CA GLU A 522 34.22 -32.88 6.25
C GLU A 522 33.23 -32.80 7.41
N LEU A 523 32.02 -33.35 7.25
CA LEU A 523 31.01 -33.38 8.30
C LEU A 523 31.47 -34.16 9.55
N LYS A 524 32.26 -35.22 9.39
CA LYS A 524 32.84 -35.98 10.51
C LYS A 524 33.95 -35.22 11.22
N ALA A 525 34.71 -34.41 10.49
CA ALA A 525 35.78 -33.59 11.04
C ALA A 525 35.24 -32.34 11.76
N ASP A 526 34.02 -31.90 11.45
CA ASP A 526 33.39 -30.74 12.09
C ASP A 526 32.91 -31.07 13.52
N PRO A 527 33.45 -30.42 14.57
CA PRO A 527 33.06 -30.68 15.95
C PRO A 527 31.67 -30.13 16.32
N LYS A 528 31.00 -29.38 15.44
CA LYS A 528 29.75 -28.69 15.77
C LYS A 528 28.55 -29.66 15.94
N PRO A 529 27.59 -29.35 16.83
CA PRO A 529 26.42 -30.19 17.06
C PRO A 529 25.51 -30.41 15.85
N TRP A 530 25.44 -29.45 14.91
CA TRP A 530 24.59 -29.58 13.72
C TRP A 530 25.17 -30.59 12.71
N SER A 531 26.48 -30.68 12.58
CA SER A 531 27.18 -31.61 11.66
C SER A 531 26.90 -33.06 12.05
N ARG A 532 26.81 -33.35 13.35
CA ARG A 532 26.36 -34.66 13.86
C ARG A 532 24.92 -34.99 13.46
N ARG A 533 23.99 -34.03 13.56
CA ARG A 533 22.59 -34.22 13.15
C ARG A 533 22.44 -34.45 11.63
N VAL A 534 23.27 -33.79 10.83
CA VAL A 534 23.31 -34.00 9.38
C VAL A 534 23.85 -35.40 9.06
N LEU A 535 24.93 -35.84 9.74
CA LEU A 535 25.49 -37.19 9.58
C LEU A 535 24.50 -38.30 9.92
N GLU A 536 23.63 -38.12 10.92
CA GLU A 536 22.59 -39.08 11.29
C GLU A 536 21.66 -39.42 10.11
N HIS A 537 21.44 -38.48 9.19
CA HIS A 537 20.52 -38.62 8.05
C HIS A 537 21.24 -38.70 6.70
N PHE A 538 22.57 -38.49 6.68
CA PHE A 538 23.38 -38.36 5.45
C PHE A 538 23.31 -39.60 4.56
N ASP A 539 23.29 -40.79 5.18
CA ASP A 539 23.30 -42.08 4.47
C ASP A 539 21.88 -42.56 4.10
N THR A 540 20.83 -41.78 4.38
CA THR A 540 19.45 -42.11 3.95
C THR A 540 19.29 -41.96 2.43
N ASP A 541 18.39 -42.76 1.84
CA ASP A 541 18.09 -42.66 0.41
C ASP A 541 17.55 -41.28 0.02
N SER A 542 16.73 -40.67 0.87
CA SER A 542 16.22 -39.31 0.61
C SER A 542 17.36 -38.28 0.59
N ALA A 543 18.32 -38.35 1.51
CA ALA A 543 19.47 -37.45 1.51
C ALA A 543 20.40 -37.70 0.31
N ARG A 544 20.61 -38.98 -0.05
CA ARG A 544 21.40 -39.37 -1.23
C ARG A 544 20.81 -38.83 -2.52
N LEU A 545 19.51 -39.02 -2.73
CA LEU A 545 18.79 -38.58 -3.92
C LEU A 545 18.74 -37.06 -4.03
N ASN A 546 18.57 -36.36 -2.90
CA ASN A 546 18.64 -34.89 -2.88
C ASN A 546 20.04 -34.36 -3.21
N ALA A 547 21.09 -34.99 -2.68
CA ALA A 547 22.46 -34.63 -3.02
C ALA A 547 22.78 -34.91 -4.50
N PHE A 548 22.28 -36.04 -5.04
CA PHE A 548 22.41 -36.38 -6.45
C PHE A 548 21.70 -35.35 -7.34
N ARG A 549 20.48 -34.94 -6.96
CA ARG A 549 19.73 -33.88 -7.64
C ARG A 549 20.54 -32.59 -7.73
N GLU A 550 21.14 -32.16 -6.63
CA GLU A 550 21.96 -30.93 -6.60
C GLU A 550 23.21 -31.03 -7.46
N PHE A 551 23.90 -32.17 -7.37
CA PHE A 551 25.10 -32.43 -8.16
C PHE A 551 24.80 -32.44 -9.67
N SER A 552 23.70 -33.08 -10.07
CA SER A 552 23.32 -33.27 -11.48
C SER A 552 22.46 -32.14 -12.04
N GLY A 553 22.09 -31.13 -11.23
CA GLY A 553 21.27 -29.99 -11.66
C GLY A 553 19.80 -30.35 -11.98
N LEU A 554 19.28 -31.43 -11.39
CA LEU A 554 17.91 -31.90 -11.61
C LEU A 554 16.88 -30.99 -10.92
N PRO A 555 15.63 -30.91 -11.47
CA PRO A 555 14.58 -30.08 -10.91
C PRO A 555 14.22 -30.49 -9.46
N GLY A 556 13.97 -29.48 -8.62
CA GLY A 556 13.32 -29.68 -7.32
C GLY A 556 11.85 -30.05 -7.49
N PHE A 557 11.20 -30.52 -6.41
CA PHE A 557 9.83 -31.04 -6.41
C PHE A 557 8.85 -30.22 -7.27
N TRP A 558 8.69 -28.93 -7.02
CA TRP A 558 7.70 -28.10 -7.73
C TRP A 558 7.98 -27.90 -9.22
N ARG A 559 9.25 -27.97 -9.64
CA ARG A 559 9.60 -27.91 -11.05
C ARG A 559 9.39 -29.27 -11.71
N TRP A 560 9.71 -30.34 -10.99
CA TRP A 560 9.37 -31.69 -11.42
C TRP A 560 7.85 -31.88 -11.57
N ASP A 561 7.08 -31.40 -10.60
CA ASP A 561 5.62 -31.47 -10.61
C ASP A 561 5.02 -30.76 -11.82
N ALA A 562 5.55 -29.61 -12.20
CA ALA A 562 5.08 -28.86 -13.36
C ALA A 562 5.48 -29.49 -14.71
N GLU A 563 6.66 -30.12 -14.79
CA GLU A 563 7.24 -30.58 -16.05
C GLU A 563 7.00 -32.09 -16.31
N PHE A 564 6.87 -32.91 -15.26
CA PHE A 564 6.90 -34.37 -15.35
C PHE A 564 5.74 -35.08 -14.61
N ASN A 565 5.10 -34.46 -13.61
CA ASN A 565 3.96 -35.08 -12.93
C ASN A 565 2.69 -34.94 -13.78
N SER A 566 2.02 -36.06 -14.06
CA SER A 566 0.75 -36.09 -14.78
C SER A 566 -0.41 -35.51 -13.98
N GLN A 567 -0.27 -35.43 -12.66
CA GLN A 567 -1.20 -34.79 -11.74
C GLN A 567 -0.55 -33.53 -11.14
N SER A 568 -0.20 -32.56 -11.98
CA SER A 568 0.45 -31.34 -11.51
C SER A 568 -0.48 -30.46 -10.67
N PHE A 569 0.10 -29.72 -9.72
CA PHE A 569 -0.68 -28.86 -8.82
C PHE A 569 -1.37 -27.74 -9.60
N ASN A 570 -2.70 -27.69 -9.50
CA ASN A 570 -3.48 -26.58 -10.05
C ASN A 570 -4.03 -25.69 -8.91
N PRO A 571 -3.55 -24.44 -8.78
CA PRO A 571 -3.99 -23.54 -7.72
C PRO A 571 -5.48 -23.15 -7.83
N THR A 572 -6.09 -23.29 -9.01
CA THR A 572 -7.50 -22.92 -9.27
C THR A 572 -8.48 -24.09 -9.19
N SER A 573 -8.00 -25.33 -8.98
CA SER A 573 -8.83 -26.53 -8.83
C SER A 573 -9.32 -26.77 -7.42
#